data_AF-A0A961RJQ9-F1
#
_entry.id   AF-A0A961RJQ9-F1
#
_cell.length_a   1.000
_cell.length_b   1.000
_cell.length_c   1.000
_cell.angle_alpha   90.00
_cell.angle_beta   90.00
_cell.angle_gamma   90.00
#
_symmetry.space_group_name_H-M   'P 1'
#
loop_
_entity.id
_entity.type
_entity.pdbx_description
1 polymer ?
#
loop_
_entity_poly.entity_id
_entity_poly.type
_entity_poly.pdbx_seq_one_letter_code
_entity_poly.pdbx_strand_id
1 'polypeptide(L)' 'ALGSPTLFAIGNRNENPNCLVEKAVNASLGETLTEAEAMVVSRLHSISLADVANTVGTGMEEFKRVMSKGFKDV' A
#
# COMPACT_ATOMS: atom_id res chain seq x y z
N ALA A 1 25.47 -5.67 -2.22
CA ALA A 1 24.23 -6.43 -2.46
C ALA A 1 23.24 -5.46 -3.08
N LEU A 2 22.63 -5.81 -4.22
CA LEU A 2 21.53 -5.00 -4.75
C LEU A 2 20.39 -5.18 -3.74
N GLY A 3 20.23 -4.20 -2.85
CA GLY A 3 19.24 -4.24 -1.78
C GLY A 3 17.86 -4.55 -2.35
N SER A 4 17.05 -5.25 -1.55
CA SER A 4 15.64 -5.48 -1.85
C SER A 4 14.96 -4.17 -2.31
N PRO A 5 14.04 -4.23 -3.30
CA PRO A 5 13.37 -3.04 -3.80
C PRO A 5 12.71 -2.27 -2.64
N THR A 6 12.89 -0.95 -2.62
CA THR A 6 12.23 -0.04 -1.67
C THR A 6 10.73 -0.02 -1.94
N LEU A 7 9.90 0.18 -0.90
CA LEU A 7 8.45 0.16 -1.05
C LEU A 7 7.96 1.25 -2.02
N PHE A 8 8.54 2.44 -1.90
CA PHE A 8 8.36 3.51 -2.87
C PHE A 8 9.58 3.59 -3.80
N ALA A 9 9.37 3.24 -5.07
CA ALA A 9 10.38 3.35 -6.12
C ALA A 9 10.24 4.69 -6.86
N ILE A 10 10.15 5.81 -6.12
CA ILE A 10 10.05 7.16 -6.68
C ILE A 10 11.43 7.81 -6.56
N GLY A 11 12.04 8.13 -7.71
CA GLY A 11 13.33 8.80 -7.78
C GLY A 11 13.21 10.25 -8.24
N ASN A 12 14.23 11.06 -7.90
CA ASN A 12 14.32 12.42 -8.41
C ASN A 12 14.67 12.40 -9.90
N ARG A 13 14.06 13.30 -10.67
CA ARG A 13 14.36 13.45 -12.11
C ARG A 13 15.81 13.88 -12.37
N ASN A 14 16.37 14.67 -11.46
CA ASN A 14 17.77 15.06 -11.43
C ASN A 14 18.27 14.92 -9.99
N GLU A 15 19.32 14.15 -9.77
CA GLU A 15 19.90 13.95 -8.43
C GLU A 15 20.73 15.14 -7.95
N ASN A 16 21.18 16.00 -8.87
CA ASN A 16 21.92 17.22 -8.54
C ASN A 16 21.30 18.45 -9.22
N PRO A 17 20.11 18.89 -8.79
CA PRO A 17 19.46 20.06 -9.38
C PRO A 17 20.14 21.34 -8.92
N ASN A 18 20.33 22.29 -9.83
CA ASN A 18 20.88 23.61 -9.47
C ASN A 18 19.80 24.57 -8.92
N CYS A 19 18.51 24.28 -9.18
CA CYS A 19 17.38 25.05 -8.68
C CYS A 19 17.17 24.79 -7.18
N LEU A 20 17.19 25.85 -6.36
CA LEU A 20 16.99 25.74 -4.91
C LEU A 20 15.60 25.23 -4.53
N VAL A 21 14.57 25.63 -5.29
CA VAL A 21 13.19 25.15 -5.09
C VAL A 21 13.12 23.65 -5.32
N GLU A 22 13.76 23.15 -6.39
CA GLU A 22 13.79 21.72 -6.70
C GLU A 22 14.51 20.92 -5.60
N LYS A 23 15.64 21.43 -5.07
CA LYS A 23 16.32 20.81 -3.93
C LYS A 23 15.40 20.68 -2.71
N ALA A 24 14.70 21.76 -2.37
CA ALA A 24 13.79 21.78 -1.23
C ALA A 24 12.63 20.79 -1.42
N VAL A 25 12.02 20.77 -2.61
CA VAL A 25 10.94 19.83 -2.94
C VAL A 25 11.43 18.38 -2.87
N ASN A 26 12.59 18.08 -3.45
CA ASN A 26 13.17 16.73 -3.43
C ASN A 26 13.46 16.26 -1.99
N ALA A 27 13.95 17.16 -1.12
CA ALA A 27 14.17 16.84 0.29
C ALA A 27 12.86 16.55 1.02
N SER A 28 11.85 17.42 0.88
CA SER A 28 10.53 17.22 1.50
C SER A 28 9.84 15.94 1.02
N LEU A 29 9.96 15.61 -0.27
CA LEU A 29 9.46 14.35 -0.81
C LEU A 29 10.20 13.14 -0.21
N GLY A 30 11.53 13.20 -0.11
CA GLY A 30 12.33 12.11 0.47
C GLY A 30 11.97 11.82 1.93
N GLU A 31 11.83 12.87 2.75
CA GLU A 31 11.38 12.74 4.15
C GLU A 31 9.98 12.13 4.23
N THR A 32 9.03 12.68 3.47
CA THR A 32 7.64 12.20 3.45
C THR A 32 7.54 10.73 3.05
N LEU A 33 8.27 10.31 2.01
CA LEU A 33 8.26 8.92 1.54
C LEU A 33 8.88 7.97 2.56
N THR A 34 9.92 8.40 3.26
CA THR A 34 10.56 7.61 4.33
C THR A 34 9.59 7.36 5.48
N GLU A 35 8.88 8.41 5.93
CA GLU A 35 7.87 8.29 6.98
C GLU A 35 6.67 7.42 6.53
N ALA A 36 6.20 7.62 5.30
CA ALA A 36 5.14 6.82 4.73
C ALA A 36 5.52 5.34 4.63
N GLU A 37 6.76 5.02 4.26
CA GLU A 37 7.24 3.64 4.15
C GLU A 37 7.23 2.96 5.52
N ALA A 38 7.72 3.65 6.56
CA ALA A 38 7.67 3.17 7.93
C ALA A 38 6.22 2.90 8.39
N MET A 39 5.29 3.81 8.08
CA MET A 39 3.87 3.62 8.42
C MET A 39 3.25 2.41 7.72
N VAL A 40 3.50 2.24 6.42
CA VAL A 40 2.95 1.10 5.67
C VAL A 40 3.54 -0.21 6.16
N VAL A 41 4.86 -0.29 6.32
CA VAL A 41 5.54 -1.50 6.83
C VAL A 41 5.01 -1.87 8.22
N SER A 42 4.89 -0.90 9.12
CA SER A 42 4.32 -1.09 10.46
C SER A 42 2.89 -1.64 10.39
N ARG A 43 2.05 -1.07 9.52
CA ARG A 43 0.68 -1.55 9.34
C ARG A 43 0.64 -2.97 8.79
N LEU A 44 1.46 -3.30 7.81
CA LEU A 44 1.50 -4.66 7.23
C LEU A 44 1.97 -5.69 8.25
N HIS A 45 2.96 -5.38 9.08
CA HIS A 45 3.37 -6.27 10.19
C HIS A 45 2.25 -6.52 11.20
N SER A 46 1.33 -5.59 11.38
CA SER A 46 0.19 -5.74 12.30
C SER A 46 -0.97 -6.58 11.74
N ILE A 47 -0.95 -6.94 10.46
CA ILE A 47 -2.02 -7.72 9.82
C ILE A 47 -1.62 -9.19 9.80
N SER A 48 -2.41 -10.03 10.47
CA SER A 48 -2.17 -11.47 10.49
C SER A 48 -2.85 -12.18 9.31
N LEU A 49 -2.38 -13.38 8.99
CA LEU A 49 -3.08 -14.25 8.03
C LEU A 49 -4.50 -14.62 8.50
N ALA A 50 -4.74 -14.66 9.82
CA ALA A 50 -6.07 -14.90 10.36
C ALA A 50 -7.03 -13.74 10.05
N ASP A 51 -6.56 -12.49 10.14
CA ASP A 51 -7.37 -11.31 9.78
C ASP A 51 -7.77 -11.34 8.30
N VAL A 52 -6.82 -11.72 7.43
CA VAL A 52 -7.07 -11.90 5.99
C VAL A 52 -8.08 -13.03 5.76
N ALA A 53 -7.89 -14.18 6.39
CA ALA A 53 -8.80 -15.32 6.27
C ALA A 53 -10.22 -14.98 6.73
N ASN A 54 -10.37 -14.24 7.82
CA ASN A 54 -11.66 -13.76 8.33
C ASN A 54 -12.35 -12.81 7.33
N THR A 55 -11.59 -11.91 6.71
CA THR A 55 -12.11 -10.98 5.71
C THR A 55 -12.63 -11.73 4.49
N VAL A 56 -11.86 -12.71 3.99
CA VAL A 56 -12.27 -13.58 2.88
C VAL A 56 -13.50 -14.41 3.25
N GLY A 57 -13.51 -15.03 4.43
CA GLY A 57 -14.64 -15.82 4.92
C GLY A 57 -15.94 -15.02 4.97
N THR A 58 -15.88 -13.80 5.48
CA THR A 58 -17.04 -12.88 5.50
C THR A 58 -17.55 -12.58 4.09
N GLY A 59 -16.65 -12.27 3.16
CA GLY A 59 -17.01 -12.03 1.76
C GLY A 59 -17.60 -13.26 1.07
N MET A 60 -17.12 -14.46 1.40
CA MET A 60 -17.66 -15.71 0.86
C MET A 60 -19.10 -15.98 1.32
N GLU A 61 -19.42 -15.70 2.59
CA GLU A 61 -20.78 -15.85 3.09
C GLU A 61 -21.75 -14.85 2.45
N GLU A 62 -21.29 -13.60 2.25
CA GLU A 62 -22.06 -12.61 1.51
C GLU A 62 -22.31 -13.04 0.05
N PHE A 63 -21.27 -13.54 -0.63
CA PHE A 63 -21.38 -14.04 -1.99
C PHE A 63 -22.40 -15.19 -2.10
N LYS A 64 -22.36 -16.18 -1.18
CA LYS A 64 -23.33 -17.28 -1.12
C LYS A 64 -24.77 -16.78 -0.97
N ARG A 65 -24.98 -15.80 -0.09
CA ARG A 65 -26.30 -15.19 0.16
C ARG A 65 -26.85 -14.52 -1.10
N VAL A 66 -26.04 -13.73 -1.81
CA VAL A 66 -26.44 -13.04 -3.05
C VAL A 66 -26.84 -14.06 -4.12
N MET A 67 -26.04 -15.11 -4.32
CA MET A 67 -26.32 -16.17 -5.29
C MET A 67 -27.59 -16.96 -4.95
N SER A 68 -27.81 -17.30 -3.68
CA SER A 68 -29.03 -18.01 -3.25
C SER A 68 -30.29 -17.17 -3.41
N LYS A 69 -30.20 -15.84 -3.34
CA LYS A 69 -31.35 -14.94 -3.55
C LYS A 69 -31.63 -14.74 -5.04
N GLY A 70 -30.61 -14.48 -5.85
CA GLY A 70 -30.76 -14.32 -7.31
C GLY A 70 -31.34 -15.55 -8.00
N PHE A 71 -31.11 -16.77 -7.47
CA PHE A 71 -31.76 -17.99 -7.97
C PHE A 71 -33.23 -18.13 -7.57
N LYS A 72 -33.68 -17.46 -6.49
CA LYS A 72 -35.09 -17.49 -6.04
C LYS A 72 -35.97 -16.47 -6.75
N ASP A 73 -35.35 -15.47 -7.38
CA ASP A 73 -36.02 -14.34 -8.05
C ASP A 73 -36.20 -14.58 -9.58
N VAL A 74 -35.87 -15.78 -10.09
CA VAL A 74 -36.06 -16.25 -11.48
C VAL A 74 -37.05 -17.40 -11.49
#